data_AF-A0A7V9JPC8-F1
#
_entry.id   AF-A0A7V9JPC8-F1
#
_cell.length_a   1.000
_cell.length_b   1.000
_cell.length_c   1.000
_cell.angle_alpha   90.00
_cell.angle_beta   90.00
_cell.angle_gamma   90.00
#
_symmetry.space_group_name_H-M   'P 1'
#
loop_
_entity.id
_entity.type
_entity.pdbx_description
1 polymer ?
#
loop_
_entity_poly.entity_id
_entity_poly.type
_entity_poly.pdbx_seq_one_letter_code
_entity_poly.pdbx_strand_id
1 'polypeptide(L)'
;MKIRWLLGGLAAAAALAARLRGRSAPQAPRPLPGPDERAEELRRKLAESRPLIEEREAFESAELTVDRAEPLGEDAAARRREVHEQGRAALDEIRKSSEPG
;
A
#
# COMPACT_ATOMS: atom_id res chain seq x y z
N MET A 1 -10.11 -32.22 -56.54
CA MET A 1 -9.36 -32.08 -55.26
C MET A 1 -9.99 -31.03 -54.32
N LYS A 2 -11.23 -31.20 -53.84
CA LYS A 2 -11.89 -30.18 -52.97
C LYS A 2 -12.57 -30.72 -51.69
N ILE A 3 -12.64 -32.04 -51.50
CA ILE A 3 -13.40 -32.65 -50.38
C ILE A 3 -12.54 -32.85 -49.11
N ARG A 4 -11.21 -32.99 -49.24
CA ARG A 4 -10.29 -33.16 -48.09
C ARG A 4 -10.17 -31.92 -47.19
N TRP A 5 -10.35 -30.71 -47.73
CA TRP A 5 -10.31 -29.47 -46.94
C TRP A 5 -11.60 -29.24 -46.14
N LEU A 6 -12.74 -29.71 -46.64
CA LEU A 6 -14.03 -29.54 -45.96
C LEU A 6 -14.15 -30.43 -44.71
N LEU A 7 -13.64 -31.67 -44.76
CA LEU A 7 -13.64 -32.55 -43.57
C LEU A 7 -12.69 -32.05 -42.47
N GLY A 8 -11.51 -31.54 -42.84
CA GLY A 8 -10.56 -30.98 -41.88
C GLY A 8 -11.09 -29.72 -41.19
N GLY A 9 -11.75 -28.84 -41.95
CA GLY A 9 -12.38 -27.63 -41.41
C GLY A 9 -13.53 -27.92 -40.45
N LEU A 10 -14.36 -28.93 -40.74
CA LEU A 10 -15.50 -29.29 -39.90
C LEU A 10 -15.06 -29.85 -38.54
N ALA A 11 -14.02 -30.70 -38.51
CA ALA A 11 -13.47 -31.24 -37.27
C ALA A 11 -12.85 -30.14 -36.40
N ALA A 12 -12.11 -29.20 -37.00
CA ALA A 12 -11.53 -28.05 -36.29
C ALA A 12 -12.61 -27.12 -35.71
N ALA A 13 -13.68 -26.85 -36.47
CA ALA A 13 -14.79 -26.03 -36.01
C ALA A 13 -15.55 -26.71 -34.84
N ALA A 14 -15.77 -28.02 -34.91
CA ALA A 14 -16.42 -28.78 -33.83
C ALA A 14 -15.57 -28.78 -32.54
N ALA A 15 -14.26 -28.97 -32.66
CA ALA A 15 -13.34 -28.94 -31.52
C ALA A 15 -13.29 -27.54 -30.86
N LEU A 16 -13.26 -26.48 -31.67
CA LEU A 16 -13.28 -25.10 -31.17
C LEU A 16 -14.62 -24.80 -30.47
N ALA A 17 -15.75 -25.20 -31.06
CA ALA A 17 -17.06 -25.02 -30.46
C ALA A 17 -17.20 -25.76 -29.12
N ALA A 18 -16.69 -26.99 -29.02
CA ALA A 18 -16.68 -27.76 -27.77
C ALA A 18 -15.83 -27.08 -26.68
N ARG A 19 -14.65 -26.56 -27.05
CA ARG A 19 -13.77 -25.82 -26.13
C ARG A 19 -14.41 -24.54 -25.62
N LEU A 20 -15.11 -23.80 -26.48
CA LEU A 20 -15.82 -22.57 -26.09
C LEU A 20 -17.04 -22.87 -25.21
N ARG A 21 -17.76 -23.96 -25.49
CA ARG A 21 -18.90 -24.42 -24.67
C ARG A 21 -18.47 -24.85 -23.27
N GLY A 22 -17.33 -25.54 -23.15
CA GLY A 22 -16.76 -25.94 -21.86
C GLY A 22 -16.34 -24.77 -20.96
N ARG A 23 -15.99 -23.61 -21.53
CA ARG A 23 -15.68 -22.39 -20.74
C ARG A 23 -16.93 -21.67 -20.23
N SER A 24 -18.07 -21.91 -20.86
CA SER A 24 -19.35 -21.26 -20.52
C SER A 24 -20.28 -22.18 -19.73
N ALA A 25 -19.79 -23.37 -19.34
CA ALA A 25 -20.56 -24.24 -18.46
C ALA A 25 -20.83 -23.47 -17.15
N PRO A 26 -22.10 -23.30 -16.74
CA PRO A 26 -22.41 -22.68 -15.47
C PRO A 26 -21.72 -23.50 -14.38
N GLN A 27 -20.79 -22.86 -13.65
CA GLN A 27 -20.20 -23.49 -12.49
C GLN A 27 -21.35 -23.87 -11.57
N ALA A 28 -21.47 -25.16 -11.25
CA ALA A 28 -22.43 -25.62 -10.25
C ALA A 28 -22.30 -24.74 -8.99
N PRO A 29 -23.41 -24.29 -8.39
CA PRO A 29 -23.35 -23.44 -7.21
C PRO A 29 -22.47 -24.14 -6.17
N ARG A 30 -21.34 -23.51 -5.83
CA ARG A 30 -20.49 -24.03 -4.76
C ARG A 30 -21.31 -24.01 -3.48
N PRO A 31 -21.24 -25.06 -2.65
CA PRO A 31 -21.88 -25.04 -1.34
C PRO A 31 -21.43 -23.76 -0.62
N LEU A 32 -22.39 -23.05 -0.02
CA LEU A 32 -22.08 -21.89 0.81
C LEU A 32 -21.08 -22.36 1.87
N PRO A 33 -19.90 -21.72 2.00
CA PRO A 33 -19.01 -22.05 3.09
C PRO A 33 -19.78 -21.89 4.40
N GLY A 34 -19.58 -22.84 5.32
CA GLY A 34 -20.13 -22.74 6.68
C GLY A 34 -19.63 -21.47 7.38
N PRO A 35 -20.06 -21.23 8.64
CA PRO A 35 -19.63 -20.07 9.40
C PRO A 35 -18.10 -19.96 9.38
N ASP A 36 -17.57 -18.88 8.79
CA ASP A 36 -16.14 -18.62 8.75
C ASP A 36 -15.77 -17.80 9.98
N GLU A 37 -15.10 -18.44 10.94
CA GLU A 37 -14.68 -17.82 12.20
C GLU A 37 -13.87 -16.53 11.97
N ARG A 38 -13.04 -16.48 10.91
CA ARG A 38 -12.27 -15.27 10.58
C ARG A 38 -13.18 -14.17 10.05
N ALA A 39 -14.20 -14.53 9.29
CA ALA A 39 -15.18 -13.57 8.78
C ALA A 39 -16.04 -13.00 9.91
N GLU A 40 -16.42 -13.82 10.90
CA GLU A 40 -17.13 -13.36 12.09
C GLU A 40 -16.26 -12.45 12.95
N GLU A 41 -14.99 -12.81 13.16
CA GLU A 41 -14.03 -11.97 13.87
C GLU A 41 -13.82 -10.62 13.15
N LEU A 42 -13.70 -10.63 11.82
CA LEU A 42 -13.57 -9.41 11.02
C LEU A 42 -14.80 -8.52 11.16
N ARG A 43 -16.01 -9.11 11.09
CA ARG A 43 -17.26 -8.36 11.29
C ARG A 43 -17.35 -7.74 12.68
N ARG A 44 -16.92 -8.47 13.72
CA ARG A 44 -16.84 -7.95 15.08
C ARG A 44 -15.89 -6.76 15.18
N LYS A 45 -14.67 -6.87 14.65
CA LYS A 45 -13.67 -5.77 14.66
C LYS A 45 -14.17 -4.55 13.88
N LEU A 46 -14.85 -4.75 12.76
CA LEU A 46 -15.44 -3.66 11.97
C LEU A 46 -16.59 -2.99 12.71
N ALA A 47 -17.43 -3.74 13.41
CA ALA A 47 -18.51 -3.18 14.22
C ALA A 47 -17.98 -2.35 15.40
N GLU A 48 -16.91 -2.82 16.05
CA GLU A 48 -16.21 -2.09 17.12
C GLU A 48 -15.52 -0.81 16.62
N SER A 49 -14.95 -0.84 15.42
CA SER A 49 -14.22 0.31 14.86
C SER A 49 -15.12 1.39 14.24
N ARG A 50 -16.31 1.02 13.78
CA ARG A 50 -17.27 1.95 13.16
C ARG A 50 -17.64 3.19 14.00
N PRO A 51 -17.98 3.08 15.29
CA PRO A 51 -18.33 4.27 16.10
C PRO A 51 -17.16 5.25 16.26
N LEU A 52 -15.90 4.78 16.23
CA LEU A 52 -14.71 5.65 16.31
C LEU A 52 -14.56 6.58 15.10
N ILE A 53 -15.21 6.27 13.98
CA ILE A 53 -15.17 7.12 12.77
C ILE A 53 -15.91 8.44 12.99
N GLU A 54 -16.98 8.44 13.80
CA GLU A 54 -17.76 9.64 14.10
C GLU A 54 -16.96 10.64 14.94
N GLU A 55 -16.04 10.15 15.78
CA GLU A 55 -15.14 10.98 16.60
C GLU A 55 -13.86 11.41 15.85
N ARG A 56 -13.60 10.82 14.68
CA ARG A 56 -12.35 11.05 13.92
C ARG A 56 -12.19 12.50 13.49
N GLU A 57 -13.23 13.14 12.98
CA GLU A 57 -13.13 14.55 12.58
C GLU A 57 -12.87 15.46 13.78
N ALA A 58 -13.50 15.19 14.93
CA ALA A 58 -13.26 15.96 16.15
C ALA A 58 -11.83 15.77 16.65
N PHE A 59 -11.33 14.53 16.61
CA PHE A 59 -9.95 14.19 16.97
C PHE A 59 -8.93 14.87 16.04
N GLU A 60 -9.11 14.76 14.71
CA GLU A 60 -8.21 15.34 13.72
C GLU A 60 -8.27 16.86 13.68
N SER A 61 -9.43 17.47 13.97
CA SER A 61 -9.56 18.92 14.07
C SER A 61 -8.77 19.54 15.22
N ALA A 62 -8.45 18.74 16.24
CA ALA A 62 -7.64 19.16 17.37
C ALA A 62 -6.12 19.03 17.10
N GLU A 63 -5.71 18.37 16.02
CA GLU A 63 -4.32 18.26 15.63
C GLU A 63 -3.86 19.49 14.83
N LEU A 64 -2.62 19.91 15.07
CA LEU A 64 -1.99 20.94 14.26
C LEU A 64 -1.51 20.31 12.95
N THR A 65 -2.27 20.50 11.87
CA THR A 65 -1.92 19.98 10.54
C THR A 65 -0.62 20.61 10.04
N VAL A 66 0.43 19.80 9.84
CA VAL A 66 1.74 20.23 9.33
C VAL A 66 1.79 20.15 7.79
N ASP A 67 0.78 20.72 7.11
CA ASP A 67 0.70 20.65 5.64
C ASP A 67 1.64 21.64 4.94
N ARG A 68 2.19 22.60 5.68
CA ARG A 68 3.07 23.63 5.14
C ARG A 68 4.20 23.94 6.11
N ALA A 69 5.41 23.54 5.74
CA ALA A 69 6.60 24.15 6.32
C ALA A 69 6.70 25.57 5.76
N GLU A 70 6.69 26.57 6.63
CA GLU A 70 7.06 27.93 6.23
C GLU A 70 8.44 27.89 5.56
N PRO A 71 8.64 28.58 4.42
CA PRO A 71 9.94 28.65 3.79
C PRO A 71 10.95 29.13 4.83
N LEU A 72 11.97 28.30 5.05
CA LEU A 72 13.08 28.65 5.90
C LEU A 72 13.62 30.01 5.43
N GLY A 73 13.57 31.02 6.30
CA GLY A 73 14.05 32.36 5.98
C GLY A 73 15.49 32.32 5.42
N GLU A 74 15.87 33.37 4.68
CA GLU A 74 17.11 33.42 3.89
C GLU A 74 18.36 32.98 4.67
N ASP A 75 18.38 33.19 5.99
CA ASP A 75 19.49 32.87 6.89
C ASP A 75 19.59 31.42 7.36
N ALA A 76 18.62 30.55 7.05
CA ALA A 76 18.61 29.20 7.59
C ALA A 76 19.85 28.38 7.18
N ALA A 77 20.37 28.62 5.97
CA ALA A 77 21.61 28.00 5.52
C ALA A 77 22.84 28.55 6.27
N ALA A 78 22.85 29.84 6.59
CA ALA A 78 23.92 30.45 7.38
C ALA A 78 23.93 29.92 8.81
N ARG A 79 22.76 29.85 9.46
CA ARG A 79 22.60 29.30 10.82
C ARG A 79 23.06 27.84 10.92
N ARG A 80 22.74 27.02 9.91
CA ARG A 80 23.23 25.63 9.85
C ARG A 80 24.76 25.54 9.77
N ARG A 81 25.39 26.39 8.97
CA ARG A 81 26.86 26.44 8.87
C ARG A 81 27.49 26.83 10.20
N GLU A 82 26.95 27.86 10.84
CA GLU A 82 27.42 28.34 12.14
C GLU A 82 27.34 27.25 13.21
N VAL A 83 26.21 26.55 13.33
CA VAL A 83 26.04 25.44 14.30
C VAL A 83 27.05 24.32 14.02
N HIS A 84 27.29 23.99 12.75
CA HIS A 84 28.30 22.98 12.40
C HIS A 84 29.72 23.42 12.75
N GLU A 85 30.05 24.69 12.55
CA GLU A 85 31.35 25.25 12.92
C GLU A 85 31.57 25.25 14.43
N GLN A 86 30.56 25.69 15.19
CA GLN A 86 30.58 25.65 16.65
C GLN A 86 30.74 24.21 17.17
N GLY A 87 30.02 23.26 16.57
CA GLY A 87 30.15 21.84 16.92
C GLY A 87 31.55 21.28 16.65
N ARG A 88 32.17 21.64 15.52
CA ARG A 88 33.56 21.25 15.23
C ARG A 88 34.54 21.85 16.23
N ALA A 89 34.39 23.14 16.53
CA ALA A 89 35.25 23.81 17.51
C ALA A 89 35.14 23.18 18.90
N ALA A 90 33.93 22.85 19.36
CA ALA A 90 33.71 22.17 20.63
C ALA A 90 34.39 20.78 20.66
N LEU A 91 34.31 20.02 19.57
CA LEU A 91 34.99 18.72 19.45
C LEU A 91 36.51 18.85 19.46
N ASP A 92 37.06 19.89 18.85
CA ASP A 92 38.51 20.14 18.85
C ASP A 92 39.01 20.52 20.25
N GLU A 93 38.26 21.32 21.02
CA GLU A 93 38.59 21.63 22.42
C GLU A 93 38.55 20.39 23.30
N ILE A 94 37.52 19.55 23.17
CA ILE A 94 37.46 18.27 23.88
C ILE A 94 38.68 17.41 23.53
N ARG A 95 39.03 17.30 22.24
CA ARG A 95 40.20 16.51 21.80
C ARG A 95 41.49 17.00 22.44
N LYS A 96 41.76 18.30 22.39
CA LYS A 96 42.94 18.93 23.02
C LYS A 96 42.99 18.69 24.53
N SER A 97 41.85 18.75 25.20
CA SER A 97 41.76 18.48 26.64
C SER A 97 41.90 17.00 27.01
N SER A 98 41.69 16.10 26.04
CA SER A 98 41.74 14.65 26.24
C SER A 98 43.07 13.99 25.86
N GLU A 99 43.95 14.68 25.13
CA GLU A 99 45.30 14.17 24.88
C GLU A 99 46.19 14.42 26.11
N PRO A 100 46.75 13.36 26.73
CA PRO A 100 47.76 13.53 27.77
C PRO A 100 49.07 13.99 27.10
N GLY A 101 49.58 15.14 27.53
CA GLY A 101 50.94 15.58 27.19
C GLY A 101 52.02 14.67 27.76
#